data_AF-A0A959I119-F1
#
_entry.id   AF-A0A959I119-F1
#
_cell.length_a   1.000
_cell.length_b   1.000
_cell.length_c   1.000
_cell.angle_alpha   90.00
_cell.angle_beta   90.00
_cell.angle_gamma   90.00
#
_symmetry.space_group_name_H-M   'P 1'
#
loop_
_entity.id
_entity.type
_entity.pdbx_description
1 polymer ?
#
loop_
_entity_poly.entity_id
_entity_poly.type
_entity_poly.pdbx_seq_one_letter_code
_entity_poly.pdbx_strand_id
1 'polypeptide(L)'
;MALTESNMLELGTKASDFTLPDTVSGKDISLSDIQSDRATVIMFLCNHCPYVIHVNEELVRVAKDYQARGVSFIAISSNDIERYPDDRPEL
;
A
#
# COMPACT_ATOMS: atom_id res chain seq x y z
N MET A 1 18.02 -5.37 0.54
CA MET A 1 17.27 -4.12 0.83
C MET A 1 18.14 -2.94 0.42
N ALA A 2 17.68 -2.12 -0.51
CA ALA A 2 18.35 -0.87 -0.86
C ALA A 2 17.70 0.27 -0.08
N LEU A 3 18.51 1.09 0.61
CA LEU A 3 18.10 2.42 1.06
C LEU A 3 18.04 3.30 -0.20
N THR A 4 16.87 3.30 -0.85
CA THR A 4 16.60 4.15 -2.00
C THR A 4 15.48 5.11 -1.63
N GLU A 5 15.74 6.40 -1.79
CA GLU A 5 14.75 7.43 -1.53
C GLU A 5 13.63 7.40 -2.58
N SER A 6 12.50 8.01 -2.25
CA SER A 6 11.37 8.16 -3.17
C SER A 6 11.78 8.92 -4.43
N ASN A 7 11.31 8.46 -5.60
CA ASN A 7 11.50 9.18 -6.87
C ASN A 7 10.68 10.48 -6.98
N MET A 8 9.82 10.75 -5.99
CA MET A 8 8.98 11.96 -5.87
C MET A 8 8.22 12.30 -7.16
N LEU A 9 7.13 11.57 -7.43
CA LEU A 9 6.22 11.89 -8.54
C LEU A 9 5.76 13.35 -8.47
N GLU A 10 5.67 13.98 -9.64
CA GLU A 10 5.21 15.38 -9.74
C GLU A 10 3.80 15.53 -9.18
N LEU A 11 3.57 16.61 -8.43
CA LEU A 11 2.25 16.93 -7.90
C LEU A 11 1.27 17.21 -9.05
N GLY A 12 0.04 16.71 -8.92
CA GLY A 12 -0.97 16.77 -9.98
C GLY A 12 -0.91 15.60 -10.96
N THR A 13 0.10 14.73 -10.85
CA THR A 13 0.11 13.43 -11.56
C THR A 13 -1.13 12.64 -11.18
N LYS A 14 -1.89 12.20 -12.19
CA LYS A 14 -3.03 11.30 -11.97
C LYS A 14 -2.49 9.94 -11.52
N ALA A 15 -3.09 9.39 -10.47
CA ALA A 15 -2.79 8.03 -10.05
C ALA A 15 -3.02 7.07 -11.23
N SER A 16 -2.05 6.20 -11.48
CA SER A 16 -2.19 5.14 -12.48
C SER A 16 -3.26 4.16 -12.02
N ASP A 17 -4.09 3.71 -12.96
CA ASP A 17 -5.07 2.68 -12.68
C ASP A 17 -4.38 1.33 -12.41
N PHE A 18 -5.02 0.49 -11.62
CA PHE A 18 -4.57 -0.87 -11.33
C PHE A 18 -5.76 -1.75 -10.99
N THR A 19 -5.59 -3.05 -11.22
CA THR A 19 -6.43 -4.12 -10.69
C THR A 19 -5.50 -5.19 -10.14
N LEU A 20 -5.56 -5.43 -8.83
CA LEU A 20 -4.65 -6.34 -8.14
C LEU A 20 -5.44 -7.31 -7.24
N PRO A 21 -4.95 -8.54 -7.06
CA PRO A 21 -5.55 -9.47 -6.11
C PRO A 21 -5.33 -8.98 -4.68
N ASP A 22 -6.42 -8.85 -3.92
CA ASP A 22 -6.37 -8.58 -2.49
C ASP A 22 -6.19 -9.89 -1.72
N THR A 23 -5.12 -9.94 -0.93
CA THR A 23 -4.73 -11.13 -0.16
C THR A 23 -5.67 -11.41 1.01
N VAL A 24 -6.43 -10.41 1.46
CA VAL A 24 -7.38 -10.55 2.58
C VAL A 24 -8.72 -11.09 2.12
N SER A 25 -9.31 -10.51 1.08
CA SER A 25 -10.63 -10.92 0.57
C SER A 25 -10.59 -11.98 -0.53
N GLY A 26 -9.44 -12.19 -1.16
CA GLY A 26 -9.27 -13.10 -2.31
C GLY A 26 -9.91 -12.60 -3.60
N LYS A 27 -10.29 -11.33 -3.67
CA LYS A 27 -10.91 -10.70 -4.85
C LYS A 27 -9.92 -9.78 -5.54
N ASP A 28 -10.11 -9.62 -6.85
CA ASP A 28 -9.46 -8.53 -7.58
C ASP A 28 -10.10 -7.20 -7.18
N ILE A 29 -9.27 -6.23 -6.81
CA ILE A 29 -9.68 -4.89 -6.44
C ILE A 29 -9.00 -3.89 -7.37
N SER A 30 -9.78 -3.00 -7.97
CA SER A 30 -9.27 -1.89 -8.77
C SER A 30 -9.18 -0.59 -7.97
N LEU A 31 -8.35 0.37 -8.43
CA LEU A 31 -8.33 1.72 -7.87
C LEU A 31 -9.73 2.35 -7.86
N SER A 32 -10.50 2.12 -8.93
CA SER A 32 -11.84 2.68 -9.08
C SER A 32 -12.85 2.16 -8.05
N ASP A 33 -12.63 0.95 -7.51
CA ASP A 33 -13.51 0.33 -6.52
C ASP A 33 -13.32 0.92 -5.10
N ILE A 34 -12.12 1.44 -4.82
CA ILE A 34 -11.71 1.79 -3.45
C ILE A 34 -11.29 3.26 -3.28
N GLN A 35 -11.17 4.02 -4.38
CA GLN A 35 -10.87 5.44 -4.28
C GLN A 35 -11.95 6.18 -3.48
N SER A 36 -11.54 7.15 -2.67
CA SER A 36 -12.43 7.98 -1.89
C SER A 36 -12.67 9.34 -2.55
N ASP A 37 -13.86 9.89 -2.33
CA ASP A 37 -14.23 11.25 -2.74
C ASP A 37 -13.45 12.35 -1.99
N ARG A 38 -12.72 12.01 -0.91
CA ARG A 38 -11.91 12.94 -0.12
C ARG A 38 -10.42 12.80 -0.40
N ALA A 39 -9.88 11.61 -0.15
CA ALA A 39 -8.48 11.31 -0.35
C ALA A 39 -8.25 9.80 -0.36
N THR A 40 -7.29 9.37 -1.18
CA THR A 40 -6.82 7.99 -1.26
C THR A 40 -5.33 7.96 -1.00
N VAL A 41 -4.91 7.18 -0.01
CA VAL A 41 -3.51 6.97 0.35
C VAL A 41 -3.07 5.61 -0.17
N ILE A 42 -2.13 5.61 -1.12
CA ILE A 42 -1.52 4.39 -1.69
C ILE A 42 -0.11 4.26 -1.11
N MET A 43 0.18 3.11 -0.51
CA MET A 43 1.46 2.83 0.13
C MET A 43 2.07 1.59 -0.49
N PHE A 44 3.33 1.68 -0.91
CA PHE A 44 4.10 0.52 -1.34
C PHE A 44 4.94 0.01 -0.18
N LEU A 45 4.62 -1.19 0.31
CA LEU A 45 5.16 -1.76 1.55
C LEU A 45 5.63 -3.20 1.31
N CYS A 46 6.41 -3.73 2.25
CA CYS A 46 6.78 -5.14 2.30
C CYS A 46 6.98 -5.59 3.75
N ASN A 47 6.99 -6.89 3.99
CA ASN A 47 6.89 -7.48 5.32
C ASN A 47 8.24 -7.49 6.06
N HIS A 48 9.33 -7.67 5.32
CA HIS A 48 10.66 -7.92 5.89
C HIS A 48 11.56 -6.68 5.98
N CYS A 49 11.08 -5.51 5.56
CA CYS A 49 11.89 -4.29 5.51
C CYS A 49 11.92 -3.56 6.86
N PRO A 50 13.10 -3.22 7.41
CA PRO A 50 13.22 -2.54 8.71
C PRO A 50 12.60 -1.15 8.68
N TYR A 51 12.58 -0.47 7.52
CA TYR A 51 11.92 0.82 7.39
C TYR A 51 10.39 0.70 7.51
N VAL A 52 9.79 -0.36 6.94
CA VAL A 52 8.36 -0.62 7.06
C VAL A 52 8.01 -1.08 8.47
N ILE A 53 8.78 -2.02 9.02
CA ILE A 53 8.62 -2.52 10.39
C ILE A 53 8.67 -1.35 11.40
N HIS A 54 9.57 -0.39 11.19
CA HIS A 54 9.71 0.79 12.05
C HIS A 54 8.44 1.66 12.09
N VAL A 55 7.69 1.78 10.98
CA VAL A 55 6.53 2.68 10.87
C VAL A 55 5.18 1.98 10.94
N ASN A 56 5.15 0.63 10.94
CA ASN A 56 3.92 -0.14 10.76
C ASN A 56 2.83 0.19 11.81
N GLU A 57 3.19 0.31 13.09
CA GLU A 57 2.23 0.64 14.15
C GLU A 57 1.58 2.02 13.92
N GLU A 58 2.36 2.99 13.47
CA GLU A 58 1.89 4.33 13.17
C GLU A 58 1.01 4.36 11.92
N LEU A 59 1.35 3.59 10.88
CA LEU A 59 0.50 3.44 9.69
C LEU A 59 -0.88 2.88 10.06
N VAL A 60 -0.93 1.87 10.93
CA VAL A 60 -2.20 1.32 11.43
C VAL A 60 -3.00 2.36 12.21
N ARG A 61 -2.35 3.14 13.07
CA ARG A 61 -3.00 4.21 13.84
C ARG A 61 -3.58 5.28 12.92
N VAL A 62 -2.78 5.80 12.00
CA VAL A 62 -3.18 6.84 11.04
C VAL A 62 -4.30 6.34 10.13
N ALA A 63 -4.21 5.11 9.61
CA ALA A 63 -5.26 4.54 8.79
C ALA A 63 -6.60 4.53 9.54
N LYS A 64 -6.63 4.04 10.79
CA LYS A 64 -7.85 4.03 11.61
C LYS A 64 -8.41 5.43 11.86
N ASP A 65 -7.55 6.39 12.20
CA ASP A 65 -7.96 7.76 12.51
C ASP A 65 -8.59 8.49 11.32
N TYR A 66 -8.10 8.21 10.10
CA TYR A 66 -8.51 8.90 8.88
C TYR A 66 -9.52 8.13 8.04
N GLN A 67 -9.60 6.80 8.14
CA GLN A 67 -10.68 6.00 7.56
C GLN A 67 -12.04 6.46 8.11
N ALA A 68 -12.14 6.72 9.41
CA ALA A 68 -13.35 7.28 10.02
C ALA A 68 -13.71 8.68 9.47
N ARG A 69 -12.77 9.37 8.82
CA ARG A 69 -12.95 10.68 8.18
C ARG A 69 -13.13 10.55 6.66
N GLY A 70 -13.35 9.35 6.15
CA GLY A 70 -13.61 9.08 4.74
C GLY A 70 -12.37 9.05 3.86
N VAL A 71 -11.17 8.81 4.41
CA VAL A 71 -9.95 8.59 3.61
C VAL A 71 -9.79 7.09 3.32
N SER A 72 -9.53 6.73 2.07
CA SER A 72 -9.22 5.35 1.68
C SER A 72 -7.72 5.08 1.84
N PHE A 73 -7.36 3.90 2.33
CA PHE A 73 -5.96 3.45 2.49
C PHE A 73 -5.76 2.13 1.75
N ILE A 74 -4.66 2.04 1.01
CA ILE A 74 -4.34 0.92 0.12
C ILE A 74 -2.86 0.59 0.35
N ALA A 75 -2.56 -0.65 0.73
CA ALA A 75 -1.19 -1.15 0.83
C ALA A 75 -0.93 -2.13 -0.32
N ILE A 76 0.15 -1.89 -1.08
CA ILE A 76 0.56 -2.71 -2.22
C ILE A 76 1.94 -3.28 -1.93
N SER A 77 2.09 -4.60 -2.08
CA SER A 77 3.40 -5.25 -2.16
C SER A 77 3.73 -5.51 -3.63
N SER A 78 4.92 -5.08 -4.07
CA SER A 78 5.42 -5.28 -5.44
C SER A 78 6.72 -6.06 -5.49
N ASN A 79 7.11 -6.67 -4.37
CA ASN A 79 8.34 -7.43 -4.27
C ASN A 79 8.21 -8.78 -4.99
N ASP A 80 9.34 -9.25 -5.54
CA ASP A 80 9.45 -10.55 -6.16
C ASP A 80 9.50 -11.65 -5.08
N ILE A 81 8.43 -12.43 -4.96
CA ILE A 81 8.26 -13.45 -3.93
C ILE A 81 9.21 -14.66 -4.09
N GLU A 82 9.76 -14.90 -5.28
CA GLU A 82 10.75 -15.96 -5.46
C GLU A 82 12.08 -15.58 -4.80
N ARG A 83 12.41 -14.28 -4.86
CA ARG A 83 13.63 -13.72 -4.25
C ARG A 83 13.42 -13.33 -2.78
N TYR A 84 12.21 -12.94 -2.42
CA TYR A 84 11.83 -12.50 -1.07
C TYR A 84 10.56 -13.24 -0.59
N PRO A 85 10.69 -14.50 -0.15
CA PRO A 85 9.54 -15.33 0.23
C PRO A 85 8.71 -14.78 1.41
N ASP A 86 9.28 -13.91 2.23
CA ASP A 86 8.58 -13.27 3.35
C ASP A 86 7.48 -12.28 2.90
N ASP A 87 7.50 -11.86 1.63
CA ASP A 87 6.50 -10.95 1.06
C ASP A 87 5.37 -11.70 0.33
N ARG A 88 5.27 -13.01 0.53
CA ARG A 88 4.23 -13.84 -0.08
C ARG A 88 2.84 -13.49 0.43
N PRO A 89 1.80 -13.55 -0.42
CA PRO A 89 0.41 -13.31 -0.05
C PRO A 89 -0.14 -14.19 1.08
N GLU A 90 0.43 -15.37 1.28
CA GLU A 90 -0.09 -16.40 2.21
C GLU A 90 0.43 -16.25 3.66
N LEU A 91 1.30 -15.28 3.92
CA LEU A 91 1.94 -15.04 5.23
C LEU A 91 1.19 -14.04 6.11
#